data_AF-A0A7W3YND7-F1
#
_entry.id   AF-A0A7W3YND7-F1
#
_cell.length_a   1.000
_cell.length_b   1.000
_cell.length_c   1.000
_cell.angle_alpha   90.00
_cell.angle_beta   90.00
_cell.angle_gamma   90.00
#
_symmetry.space_group_name_H-M   'P 1'
#
loop_
_entity.id
_entity.type
_entity.pdbx_description
1 polymer ?
#
loop_
_entity_poly.entity_id
_entity_poly.type
_entity_poly.pdbx_seq_one_letter_code
_entity_poly.pdbx_strand_id
1 'polypeptide(L)'
;MKKSLTAIIYLEPDQVSLRIVEIPTLMMVNSVRSGLLNIGKSKVANYSENMAAIVSNIEGFKQIIKDYQASPVKFYGDLEDLDPVTARYVSDQLEVRTGLQIEWLNNNQLMAQSMSYLLTLLPEFAKLSKHNMYLLSIGLSSTTLAYFHHGNFERAWDIDLGNAKISHLVNRLRKTATNPTEIIQDYISSKLEYLTPELTKKKHTVMMIQNALALNKLFLPHGKQIAEVPLAEFHDDYQKILSPAKDGLVKNIKIDDQQFELLLPNYLVTARTVRLIQPAGLYVTDISTMDGISHGIGVNNDQTRRQINGMIRTAADNISERYGVDSAHRDFVTQFSLQLFDQLRPIHRLGQHERLLLEIASRIDDIGNFINQRGHYRHSAYIMEATPLIGLSDKDNRIIAEVARYHSAESPDISQAHYRHLDDDIQMPVAKLAAILRLVDALDDSRLQKISKIKLTLVGDDQLIIKATANDDLVLEKWSFSQKSQLFRDVYGIQPVLTERSNH
;
A
#
# COMPACT_ATOMS: atom_id res chain seq x y z
N MET A 1 -24.35 -8.52 17.85
CA MET A 1 -23.85 -9.58 16.94
C MET A 1 -23.54 -10.81 17.77
N LYS A 2 -23.86 -12.02 17.28
CA LYS A 2 -23.50 -13.28 17.96
C LYS A 2 -21.96 -13.39 17.95
N LYS A 3 -21.37 -13.79 19.09
CA LYS A 3 -19.93 -14.05 19.14
C LYS A 3 -19.58 -15.17 18.17
N SER A 4 -18.58 -14.95 17.32
CA SER A 4 -18.07 -15.95 16.38
C SER A 4 -16.55 -15.85 16.30
N LEU A 5 -15.89 -16.98 16.00
CA LEU A 5 -14.45 -17.03 15.85
C LEU A 5 -14.10 -17.07 14.36
N THR A 6 -13.19 -16.20 13.91
CA THR A 6 -12.66 -16.21 12.54
C THR A 6 -11.21 -16.67 12.58
N ALA A 7 -10.86 -17.58 11.67
CA ALA A 7 -9.49 -18.08 11.52
C ALA A 7 -8.82 -17.35 10.35
N ILE A 8 -7.59 -16.90 10.58
CA ILE A 8 -6.81 -16.10 9.63
C ILE A 8 -5.44 -16.76 9.52
N ILE A 9 -5.15 -17.27 8.32
CA ILE A 9 -3.86 -17.83 7.97
C ILE A 9 -3.11 -16.78 7.14
N TYR A 10 -1.84 -16.57 7.44
CA TYR A 10 -0.97 -15.68 6.69
C TYR A 10 0.31 -16.43 6.30
N LEU A 11 0.59 -16.48 5.00
CA LEU A 11 1.80 -17.05 4.42
C LEU A 11 2.81 -15.92 4.12
N GLU A 12 3.91 -15.92 4.88
CA GLU A 12 5.08 -15.08 4.68
C GLU A 12 6.17 -15.91 3.99
N PRO A 13 7.17 -15.30 3.33
CA PRO A 13 8.24 -16.07 2.66
C PRO A 13 9.06 -16.97 3.57
N ASP A 14 9.13 -16.65 4.86
CA ASP A 14 9.91 -17.38 5.86
C ASP A 14 9.07 -18.17 6.87
N GLN A 15 7.74 -18.05 6.88
CA GLN A 15 6.87 -18.78 7.81
C GLN A 15 5.39 -18.76 7.40
N VAL A 16 4.59 -19.64 8.01
CA VAL A 16 3.12 -19.60 7.96
C VAL A 16 2.59 -19.40 9.36
N SER A 17 1.60 -18.53 9.52
CA SER A 17 0.99 -18.24 10.82
C SER A 17 -0.53 -18.38 10.78
N LEU A 18 -1.11 -18.80 11.90
CA LEU A 18 -2.55 -18.88 12.14
C LEU A 18 -2.90 -17.97 13.31
N ARG A 19 -3.99 -17.22 13.17
CA ARG A 19 -4.63 -16.51 14.27
C ARG A 19 -6.13 -16.76 14.30
N ILE A 20 -6.68 -16.97 15.49
CA ILE A 20 -8.12 -17.09 15.73
C ILE A 20 -8.57 -15.85 16.51
N VAL A 21 -9.54 -15.13 15.96
CA VAL A 21 -10.02 -13.84 16.49
C VAL A 21 -11.52 -13.91 16.81
N GLU A 22 -11.93 -13.38 17.96
CA GLU A 22 -13.34 -13.29 18.36
C GLU A 22 -14.01 -12.01 17.82
N ILE A 23 -15.07 -12.16 17.02
CA ILE A 23 -15.91 -11.07 16.53
C ILE A 23 -17.14 -10.91 17.43
N PRO A 24 -17.56 -9.68 17.79
CA PRO A 24 -17.05 -8.37 17.33
C PRO A 24 -15.95 -7.76 18.21
N THR A 25 -15.46 -8.48 19.25
CA THR A 25 -14.50 -7.90 20.22
C THR A 25 -13.11 -7.67 19.65
N LEU A 26 -12.77 -8.34 18.54
CA LEU A 26 -11.45 -8.38 17.91
C LEU A 26 -10.34 -8.93 18.81
N MET A 27 -10.71 -9.65 19.89
CA MET A 27 -9.72 -10.28 20.77
C MET A 27 -9.07 -11.48 20.09
N MET A 28 -7.74 -11.53 20.15
CA MET A 28 -6.98 -12.72 19.76
C MET A 28 -7.22 -13.83 20.78
N VAL A 29 -7.79 -14.94 20.33
CA VAL A 29 -8.08 -16.13 21.14
C VAL A 29 -6.93 -17.13 21.08
N ASN A 30 -6.32 -17.28 19.91
CA ASN A 30 -5.19 -18.16 19.69
C ASN A 30 -4.28 -17.61 18.58
N SER A 31 -2.98 -17.87 18.68
CA SER A 31 -1.99 -17.52 17.66
C SER A 31 -0.90 -18.59 17.61
N VAL A 32 -0.64 -19.12 16.43
CA VAL A 32 0.35 -20.18 16.19
C VAL A 32 1.21 -19.80 14.99
N ARG A 33 2.49 -20.18 15.02
CA ARG A 33 3.44 -20.00 13.91
C ARG A 33 4.06 -21.35 13.56
N SER A 34 4.33 -21.57 12.28
CA SER A 34 5.09 -22.72 11.80
C SER A 34 6.56 -22.63 12.18
N GLY A 35 7.33 -23.68 11.89
CA GLY A 35 8.78 -23.55 11.73
C GLY A 35 9.16 -22.66 10.55
N LEU A 36 10.43 -22.28 10.48
CA LEU A 36 10.97 -21.44 9.42
C LEU A 36 10.96 -22.17 8.07
N LEU A 37 10.63 -21.41 7.02
CA LEU A 37 10.71 -21.78 5.62
C LEU A 37 12.05 -21.30 5.04
N ASN A 38 12.49 -21.98 3.98
CA ASN A 38 13.72 -21.62 3.29
C ASN A 38 13.51 -20.37 2.44
N ILE A 39 14.17 -19.27 2.78
CA ILE A 39 14.19 -18.05 1.97
C ILE A 39 15.05 -18.28 0.73
N GLY A 40 14.55 -17.88 -0.44
CA GLY A 40 15.29 -18.06 -1.70
C GLY A 40 16.53 -17.15 -1.81
N LYS A 41 17.44 -17.53 -2.71
CA LYS A 41 18.71 -16.82 -2.92
C LYS A 41 18.61 -15.65 -3.90
N SER A 42 17.77 -15.79 -4.92
CA SER A 42 17.54 -14.78 -5.96
C SER A 42 16.26 -13.98 -5.73
N LYS A 43 15.16 -14.71 -5.49
CA LYS A 43 13.88 -14.19 -5.01
C LYS A 43 13.69 -14.63 -3.56
N VAL A 44 13.15 -13.76 -2.73
CA VAL A 44 12.88 -14.02 -1.32
C VAL A 44 11.75 -15.04 -1.19
N ALA A 45 10.63 -14.83 -1.89
CA ALA A 45 9.49 -15.74 -1.86
C ALA A 45 9.78 -17.02 -2.64
N ASN A 46 9.97 -18.11 -1.90
CA ASN A 46 10.28 -19.43 -2.46
C ASN A 46 9.18 -20.45 -2.12
N TYR A 47 7.91 -20.05 -2.28
CA TYR A 47 6.77 -20.86 -1.88
C TYR A 47 6.70 -22.22 -2.60
N SER A 48 7.11 -22.27 -3.87
CA SER A 48 7.12 -23.50 -4.66
C SER A 48 8.06 -24.57 -4.08
N GLU A 49 9.27 -24.20 -3.66
CA GLU A 49 10.20 -25.15 -3.02
C GLU A 49 9.76 -25.51 -1.60
N ASN A 50 9.06 -24.60 -0.91
CA ASN A 50 8.53 -24.83 0.44
C ASN A 50 7.14 -25.48 0.45
N MET A 51 6.56 -25.83 -0.71
CA MET A 51 5.16 -26.25 -0.85
C MET A 51 4.77 -27.41 0.07
N ALA A 52 5.63 -28.42 0.21
CA ALA A 52 5.36 -29.56 1.10
C ALA A 52 5.27 -29.15 2.58
N ALA A 53 6.18 -28.27 3.02
CA ALA A 53 6.17 -27.75 4.38
C ALA A 53 4.97 -26.83 4.61
N ILE A 54 4.65 -25.95 3.67
CA ILE A 54 3.50 -25.04 3.75
C ILE A 54 2.20 -25.83 3.90
N VAL A 55 1.97 -26.81 3.02
CA VAL A 55 0.76 -27.66 3.07
C VAL A 55 0.67 -28.42 4.39
N SER A 56 1.77 -29.03 4.84
CA SER A 56 1.81 -29.75 6.13
C SER A 56 1.41 -28.86 7.31
N ASN A 57 1.94 -27.62 7.36
CA ASN A 57 1.59 -26.66 8.41
C ASN A 57 0.12 -26.23 8.33
N ILE A 58 -0.42 -25.98 7.13
CA ILE A 58 -1.83 -25.63 6.92
C ILE A 58 -2.76 -26.76 7.36
N GLU A 59 -2.42 -28.03 7.08
CA GLU A 59 -3.20 -29.17 7.57
C GLU A 59 -3.19 -29.26 9.11
N GLY A 60 -2.05 -28.99 9.75
CA GLY A 60 -1.97 -28.84 11.20
C GLY A 60 -2.87 -27.71 11.72
N PHE A 61 -2.87 -26.56 11.04
CA PHE A 61 -3.73 -25.42 11.39
C PHE A 61 -5.21 -25.73 11.24
N LYS A 62 -5.63 -26.50 10.22
CA LYS A 62 -7.02 -26.92 10.07
C LYS A 62 -7.53 -27.72 11.27
N GLN A 63 -6.69 -28.55 11.89
CA GLN A 63 -7.08 -29.25 13.10
C GLN A 63 -7.36 -28.27 14.24
N ILE A 64 -6.48 -27.28 14.44
CA ILE A 64 -6.69 -26.21 15.44
C ILE A 64 -7.97 -25.42 15.15
N ILE A 65 -8.18 -25.03 13.89
CA ILE A 65 -9.40 -24.31 13.46
C ILE A 65 -10.65 -25.12 13.78
N LYS A 66 -10.63 -26.43 13.52
CA LYS A 66 -11.73 -27.36 13.81
C LYS A 66 -12.01 -27.46 15.32
N ASP A 67 -10.96 -27.56 16.14
CA ASP A 67 -11.09 -27.67 17.60
C ASP A 67 -11.75 -26.41 18.20
N TYR A 68 -11.42 -25.23 17.66
CA TYR A 68 -12.03 -23.96 18.03
C TYR A 68 -13.38 -23.70 17.33
N GLN A 69 -13.77 -24.53 16.36
CA GLN A 69 -14.95 -24.30 15.51
C GLN A 69 -14.94 -22.92 14.83
N ALA A 70 -13.75 -22.44 14.45
CA ALA A 70 -13.58 -21.11 13.87
C ALA A 70 -14.05 -21.10 12.40
N SER A 71 -14.91 -20.14 12.06
CA SER A 71 -15.46 -19.91 10.73
C SER A 71 -15.87 -18.44 10.56
N PRO A 72 -15.54 -17.79 9.43
CA PRO A 72 -14.86 -18.34 8.25
C PRO A 72 -13.35 -18.52 8.45
N VAL A 73 -12.71 -19.23 7.51
CA VAL A 73 -11.26 -19.31 7.34
C VAL A 73 -10.85 -18.34 6.24
N LYS A 74 -9.89 -17.46 6.51
CA LYS A 74 -9.30 -16.51 5.57
C LYS A 74 -7.83 -16.84 5.40
N PHE A 75 -7.36 -16.91 4.15
CA PHE A 75 -5.98 -17.25 3.86
C PHE A 75 -5.36 -16.16 2.99
N TYR A 76 -4.38 -15.46 3.56
CA TYR A 76 -3.64 -14.38 2.91
C TYR A 76 -2.20 -14.80 2.65
N GLY A 77 -1.60 -14.27 1.59
CA GLY A 77 -0.19 -14.47 1.28
C GLY A 77 0.51 -13.15 1.00
N ASP A 78 1.77 -13.05 1.38
CA ASP A 78 2.64 -11.97 0.92
C ASP A 78 3.07 -12.23 -0.53
N LEU A 79 2.74 -11.32 -1.43
CA LEU A 79 3.11 -11.42 -2.85
C LEU A 79 4.63 -11.29 -3.06
N GLU A 80 5.36 -10.69 -2.12
CA GLU A 80 6.81 -10.43 -2.10
C GLU A 80 7.59 -11.02 -3.29
N ASP A 81 8.01 -10.17 -4.24
CA ASP A 81 8.82 -10.48 -5.44
C ASP A 81 8.36 -11.61 -6.40
N LEU A 82 7.13 -12.11 -6.24
CA LEU A 82 6.48 -12.99 -7.20
C LEU A 82 5.92 -12.23 -8.38
N ASP A 83 6.14 -12.78 -9.57
CA ASP A 83 5.41 -12.34 -10.75
C ASP A 83 3.99 -12.94 -10.77
N PRO A 84 3.03 -12.31 -11.47
CA PRO A 84 1.64 -12.76 -11.49
C PRO A 84 1.44 -14.20 -11.97
N VAL A 85 2.30 -14.71 -12.86
CA VAL A 85 2.19 -16.08 -13.38
C VAL A 85 2.59 -17.08 -12.30
N THR A 86 3.74 -16.86 -11.66
CA THR A 86 4.21 -17.70 -10.56
C THR A 86 3.23 -17.69 -9.39
N ALA A 87 2.69 -16.52 -9.02
CA ALA A 87 1.69 -16.39 -7.96
C ALA A 87 0.43 -17.24 -8.25
N ARG A 88 -0.05 -17.27 -9.51
CA ARG A 88 -1.18 -18.14 -9.91
C ARG A 88 -0.86 -19.63 -9.79
N TYR A 89 0.34 -20.06 -10.19
CA TYR A 89 0.74 -21.47 -10.02
C TYR A 89 0.82 -21.88 -8.56
N VAL A 90 1.36 -21.02 -7.69
CA VAL A 90 1.39 -21.28 -6.24
C VAL A 90 -0.02 -21.33 -5.66
N SER A 91 -0.91 -20.42 -6.10
CA SER A 91 -2.32 -20.38 -5.66
C SER A 91 -3.06 -21.67 -6.00
N ASP A 92 -2.96 -22.13 -7.25
CA ASP A 92 -3.60 -23.36 -7.72
C ASP A 92 -3.09 -24.58 -6.94
N GLN A 93 -1.77 -24.69 -6.74
CA GLN A 93 -1.19 -25.79 -5.97
C GLN A 93 -1.65 -25.80 -4.51
N LEU A 94 -1.76 -24.63 -3.88
CA LEU A 94 -2.26 -24.50 -2.50
C LEU A 94 -3.75 -24.86 -2.43
N GLU A 95 -4.55 -24.37 -3.36
CA GLU A 95 -5.99 -24.66 -3.40
C GLU A 95 -6.25 -26.14 -3.63
N VAL A 96 -5.57 -26.79 -4.58
CA VAL A 96 -5.73 -28.22 -4.85
C VAL A 96 -5.36 -29.07 -3.63
N ARG A 97 -4.29 -28.70 -2.91
CA ARG A 97 -3.75 -29.51 -1.80
C ARG A 97 -4.42 -29.23 -0.46
N THR A 98 -4.92 -28.02 -0.25
CA THR A 98 -5.48 -27.58 1.04
C THR A 98 -6.97 -27.23 0.97
N GLY A 99 -7.55 -27.08 -0.22
CA GLY A 99 -8.92 -26.59 -0.39
C GLY A 99 -9.11 -25.14 0.06
N LEU A 100 -8.04 -24.38 0.31
CA LEU A 100 -8.09 -22.97 0.68
C LEU A 100 -7.59 -22.11 -0.46
N GLN A 101 -8.39 -21.11 -0.84
CA GLN A 101 -7.97 -20.07 -1.77
C GLN A 101 -7.15 -19.02 -1.04
N ILE A 102 -5.96 -18.72 -1.58
CA ILE A 102 -5.09 -17.68 -1.07
C ILE A 102 -5.38 -16.34 -1.73
N GLU A 103 -5.44 -15.28 -0.93
CA GLU A 103 -5.51 -13.90 -1.40
C GLU A 103 -4.14 -13.23 -1.22
N TRP A 104 -3.50 -12.87 -2.33
CA TRP A 104 -2.18 -12.21 -2.30
C TRP A 104 -2.31 -10.71 -1.98
N LEU A 105 -1.44 -10.24 -1.09
CA LEU A 105 -1.33 -8.84 -0.70
C LEU A 105 0.05 -8.32 -1.09
N ASN A 106 0.11 -7.15 -1.71
CA ASN A 106 1.39 -6.47 -1.98
C ASN A 106 1.89 -5.72 -0.72
N ASN A 107 3.14 -5.26 -0.77
CA ASN A 107 3.74 -4.51 0.34
C ASN A 107 2.92 -3.26 0.73
N ASN A 108 2.35 -2.54 -0.24
CA ASN A 108 1.52 -1.36 0.01
C ASN A 108 0.29 -1.66 0.87
N GLN A 109 -0.39 -2.79 0.63
CA GLN A 109 -1.52 -3.24 1.42
C GLN A 109 -1.08 -3.69 2.81
N LEU A 110 -0.02 -4.51 2.89
CA LEU A 110 0.50 -5.05 4.15
C LEU A 110 0.96 -3.95 5.11
N MET A 111 1.69 -2.96 4.59
CA MET A 111 2.13 -1.80 5.37
C MET A 111 0.96 -0.95 5.85
N ALA A 112 -0.05 -0.72 5.00
CA ALA A 112 -1.25 0.01 5.40
C ALA A 112 -2.04 -0.72 6.51
N GLN A 113 -2.16 -2.05 6.46
CA GLN A 113 -2.76 -2.83 7.54
C GLN A 113 -2.01 -2.64 8.86
N SER A 114 -0.68 -2.76 8.81
CA SER A 114 0.20 -2.65 9.97
C SER A 114 0.12 -1.25 10.60
N MET A 115 0.17 -0.20 9.77
CA MET A 115 0.08 1.19 10.21
C MET A 115 -1.31 1.52 10.78
N SER A 116 -2.38 1.02 10.17
CA SER A 116 -3.74 1.17 10.71
C SER A 116 -3.88 0.56 12.11
N TYR A 117 -3.26 -0.60 12.33
CA TYR A 117 -3.25 -1.23 13.65
C TYR A 117 -2.52 -0.37 14.67
N LEU A 118 -1.32 0.10 14.34
CA LEU A 118 -0.51 0.99 15.19
C LEU A 118 -1.26 2.27 15.57
N LEU A 119 -1.89 2.93 14.59
CA LEU A 119 -2.66 4.16 14.81
C LEU A 119 -3.88 3.96 15.71
N THR A 120 -4.47 2.75 15.71
CA THR A 120 -5.71 2.47 16.44
C THR A 120 -5.47 1.94 17.85
N LEU A 121 -4.55 1.00 17.98
CA LEU A 121 -4.47 0.12 19.14
C LEU A 121 -3.22 0.30 19.99
N LEU A 122 -2.25 1.11 19.57
CA LEU A 122 -1.06 1.40 20.36
C LEU A 122 -1.14 2.84 20.92
N PRO A 123 -1.59 3.05 22.18
CA PRO A 123 -1.71 4.38 22.77
C PRO A 123 -0.39 5.16 22.79
N GLU A 124 0.73 4.45 22.94
CA GLU A 124 2.07 5.01 22.85
C GLU A 124 2.35 5.59 21.46
N PHE A 125 1.86 4.95 20.39
CA PHE A 125 2.01 5.48 19.02
C PHE A 125 1.34 6.84 18.89
N ALA A 126 0.13 7.01 19.41
CA ALA A 126 -0.58 8.29 19.39
C ALA A 126 0.16 9.38 20.17
N LYS A 127 0.95 9.03 21.20
CA LYS A 127 1.80 9.99 21.94
C LYS A 127 3.07 10.32 21.15
N LEU A 128 3.75 9.30 20.61
CA LEU A 128 5.01 9.44 19.88
C LEU A 128 4.83 10.21 18.56
N SER A 129 3.71 9.99 17.87
CA SER A 129 3.37 10.67 16.60
C SER A 129 2.83 12.09 16.77
N LYS A 130 2.71 12.65 17.99
CA LYS A 130 2.24 14.04 18.21
C LYS A 130 3.11 15.09 17.54
N HIS A 131 4.41 14.82 17.45
CA HIS A 131 5.38 15.66 16.74
C HIS A 131 5.77 14.96 15.45
N ASN A 132 7.06 14.69 15.24
CA ASN A 132 7.57 14.03 14.04
C ASN A 132 7.92 12.58 14.38
N MET A 133 7.30 11.62 13.72
CA MET A 133 7.58 10.20 13.94
C MET A 133 7.87 9.50 12.63
N TYR A 134 8.96 8.75 12.60
CA TYR A 134 9.26 7.80 11.53
C TYR A 134 9.02 6.37 11.99
N LEU A 135 8.36 5.58 11.15
CA LEU A 135 8.20 4.15 11.32
C LEU A 135 9.06 3.45 10.26
N LEU A 136 10.07 2.70 10.69
CA LEU A 136 10.91 1.87 9.85
C LEU A 136 10.46 0.42 9.95
N SER A 137 9.77 -0.08 8.94
CA SER A 137 9.33 -1.46 8.85
C SER A 137 10.28 -2.22 7.93
N ILE A 138 11.09 -3.12 8.51
CA ILE A 138 12.11 -3.87 7.77
C ILE A 138 11.52 -5.21 7.33
N GLY A 139 11.34 -5.39 6.02
CA GLY A 139 10.91 -6.65 5.40
C GLY A 139 12.08 -7.48 4.89
N LEU A 140 11.79 -8.62 4.29
CA LEU A 140 12.81 -9.53 3.76
C LEU A 140 13.39 -9.04 2.42
N SER A 141 12.57 -8.46 1.54
CA SER A 141 12.96 -7.94 0.21
C SER A 141 13.09 -6.42 0.14
N SER A 142 12.34 -5.67 0.95
CA SER A 142 12.39 -4.21 1.02
C SER A 142 12.22 -3.69 2.45
N THR A 143 12.43 -2.39 2.62
CA THR A 143 12.20 -1.67 3.88
C THR A 143 11.28 -0.49 3.59
N THR A 144 10.22 -0.33 4.36
CA THR A 144 9.33 0.83 4.26
C THR A 144 9.64 1.82 5.38
N LEU A 145 9.89 3.08 4.99
CA LEU A 145 9.99 4.20 5.92
C LEU A 145 8.72 5.03 5.80
N ALA A 146 7.88 5.05 6.83
CA ALA A 146 6.71 5.91 6.89
C ALA A 146 6.94 7.09 7.84
N TYR A 147 6.32 8.22 7.52
CA TYR A 147 6.39 9.46 8.28
C TYR A 147 5.00 9.87 8.73
N PHE A 148 4.91 10.17 10.01
CA PHE A 148 3.71 10.61 10.71
C PHE A 148 3.97 11.94 11.38
N HIS A 149 2.96 12.79 11.36
CA HIS A 149 3.03 14.11 11.96
C HIS A 149 1.66 14.50 12.54
N HIS A 150 1.67 15.01 13.76
CA HIS A 150 0.46 15.34 14.52
C HIS A 150 -0.57 14.19 14.57
N GLY A 151 -0.09 12.95 14.71
CA GLY A 151 -0.92 11.76 14.81
C GLY A 151 -1.47 11.25 13.47
N ASN A 152 -1.11 11.87 12.34
CA ASN A 152 -1.59 11.49 11.02
C ASN A 152 -0.46 10.92 10.18
N PHE A 153 -0.79 9.94 9.33
CA PHE A 153 0.09 9.51 8.26
C PHE A 153 0.29 10.66 7.27
N GLU A 154 1.52 10.95 6.88
CA GLU A 154 1.81 11.89 5.79
C GLU A 154 2.36 11.15 4.56
N ARG A 155 3.42 10.36 4.72
CA ARG A 155 4.11 9.77 3.55
C ARG A 155 4.78 8.44 3.90
N ALA A 156 4.97 7.60 2.89
CA ALA A 156 5.83 6.43 2.97
C ALA A 156 6.80 6.38 1.79
N TRP A 157 7.98 5.84 2.02
CA TRP A 157 8.98 5.52 1.02
C TRP A 157 9.29 4.03 1.09
N ASP A 158 9.19 3.35 -0.04
CA ASP A 158 9.69 1.99 -0.19
C ASP A 158 11.15 2.04 -0.61
N ILE A 159 11.99 1.34 0.13
CA ILE A 159 13.44 1.37 -0.02
C ILE A 159 13.88 -0.04 -0.34
N ASP A 160 14.59 -0.21 -1.45
CA ASP A 160 15.17 -1.48 -1.92
C ASP A 160 16.35 -1.92 -1.04
N LEU A 161 16.07 -2.17 0.24
CA LEU A 161 16.96 -2.60 1.30
C LEU A 161 16.25 -3.66 2.15
N GLY A 162 16.02 -4.84 1.57
CA GLY A 162 15.48 -5.99 2.28
C GLY A 162 16.51 -6.72 3.12
N ASN A 163 16.08 -7.25 4.27
CA ASN A 163 16.94 -7.97 5.21
C ASN A 163 17.65 -9.18 4.57
N ALA A 164 16.92 -9.99 3.78
CA ALA A 164 17.49 -11.15 3.09
C ALA A 164 18.48 -10.74 1.98
N LYS A 165 18.17 -9.68 1.22
CA LYS A 165 19.07 -9.15 0.18
C LYS A 165 20.41 -8.67 0.77
N ILE A 166 20.35 -7.94 1.88
CA ILE A 166 21.54 -7.47 2.59
C ILE A 166 22.30 -8.66 3.20
N SER A 167 21.63 -9.64 3.79
CA SER A 167 22.27 -10.86 4.29
C SER A 167 23.05 -11.60 3.20
N HIS A 168 22.46 -11.81 2.02
CA HIS A 168 23.13 -12.43 0.87
C HIS A 168 24.34 -11.61 0.39
N LEU A 169 24.23 -10.27 0.40
CA LEU A 169 25.35 -9.38 0.10
C LEU A 169 26.47 -9.53 1.14
N VAL A 170 26.14 -9.54 2.44
CA VAL A 170 27.10 -9.72 3.54
C VAL A 170 27.84 -11.05 3.39
N ASN A 171 27.11 -12.15 3.18
CA ASN A 171 27.68 -13.50 3.07
C ASN A 171 28.60 -13.66 1.86
N ARG A 172 28.28 -13.00 0.75
CA ARG A 172 29.14 -12.95 -0.44
C ARG A 172 30.39 -12.12 -0.19
N LEU A 173 30.25 -10.90 0.32
CA LEU A 173 31.38 -9.99 0.53
C LEU A 173 32.36 -10.51 1.59
N ARG A 174 31.86 -11.15 2.67
CA ARG A 174 32.74 -11.79 3.68
C ARG A 174 33.68 -12.84 3.10
N LYS A 175 33.32 -13.46 1.96
CA LYS A 175 34.15 -14.47 1.29
C LYS A 175 35.14 -13.88 0.29
N THR A 176 34.90 -12.66 -0.20
CA THR A 176 35.60 -12.13 -1.38
C THR A 176 36.29 -10.79 -1.14
N ALA A 177 35.91 -10.02 -0.13
CA ALA A 177 36.35 -8.64 0.08
C ALA A 177 37.20 -8.49 1.35
N THR A 178 38.19 -7.58 1.28
CA THR A 178 39.07 -7.24 2.40
C THR A 178 38.36 -6.39 3.47
N ASN A 179 37.42 -5.52 3.09
CA ASN A 179 36.62 -4.70 4.01
C ASN A 179 35.11 -4.83 3.71
N PRO A 180 34.47 -5.97 4.01
CA PRO A 180 33.08 -6.22 3.66
C PRO A 180 32.12 -5.23 4.37
N THR A 181 32.41 -4.83 5.61
CA THR A 181 31.55 -3.95 6.40
C THR A 181 31.41 -2.57 5.77
N GLU A 182 32.51 -1.94 5.36
CA GLU A 182 32.50 -0.62 4.72
C GLU A 182 31.71 -0.64 3.41
N ILE A 183 31.93 -1.65 2.56
CA ILE A 183 31.20 -1.82 1.29
C ILE A 183 29.68 -1.92 1.52
N ILE A 184 29.25 -2.67 2.56
CA ILE A 184 27.81 -2.81 2.88
C ILE A 184 27.25 -1.48 3.39
N GLN A 185 27.99 -0.76 4.23
CA GLN A 185 27.57 0.55 4.70
C GLN A 185 27.43 1.54 3.54
N ASP A 186 28.36 1.57 2.60
CA ASP A 186 28.30 2.42 1.41
C ASP A 186 27.12 2.04 0.51
N TYR A 187 26.88 0.73 0.33
CA TYR A 187 25.70 0.24 -0.40
C TYR A 187 24.39 0.72 0.22
N ILE A 188 24.22 0.53 1.54
CA ILE A 188 23.02 1.00 2.27
C ILE A 188 22.90 2.52 2.19
N SER A 189 24.03 3.24 2.30
CA SER A 189 24.07 4.70 2.21
C SER A 189 23.57 5.20 0.86
N SER A 190 24.07 4.62 -0.24
CA SER A 190 23.68 5.00 -1.59
C SER A 190 22.18 4.83 -1.86
N LYS A 191 21.55 3.86 -1.19
CA LYS A 191 20.11 3.58 -1.30
C LYS A 191 19.24 4.51 -0.45
N LEU A 192 19.81 5.23 0.50
CA LEU A 192 19.08 6.16 1.38
C LEU A 192 19.36 7.64 1.07
N GLU A 193 20.44 7.95 0.37
CA GLU A 193 20.88 9.33 0.13
C GLU A 193 19.84 10.20 -0.58
N TYR A 194 19.05 9.62 -1.50
CA TYR A 194 17.99 10.34 -2.20
C TYR A 194 16.88 10.86 -1.26
N LEU A 195 16.75 10.30 -0.06
CA LEU A 195 15.79 10.71 0.96
C LEU A 195 16.31 11.88 1.83
N THR A 196 17.60 12.18 1.80
CA THR A 196 18.20 13.22 2.65
C THR A 196 17.45 14.56 2.60
N PRO A 197 17.02 15.09 1.43
CA PRO A 197 16.27 16.34 1.36
C PRO A 197 14.90 16.30 2.05
N GLU A 198 14.29 15.12 2.13
CA GLU A 198 12.99 14.86 2.75
C GLU A 198 13.11 14.66 4.27
N LEU A 199 14.21 14.05 4.73
CA LEU A 199 14.37 13.63 6.14
C LEU A 199 15.03 14.70 7.03
N THR A 200 15.94 15.52 6.50
CA THR A 200 16.83 16.38 7.31
C THR A 200 16.20 17.66 7.89
N LYS A 201 14.93 17.94 7.58
CA LYS A 201 14.29 19.23 7.92
C LYS A 201 13.45 19.20 9.21
N LYS A 202 13.32 18.05 9.88
CA LYS A 202 12.35 17.84 10.97
C LYS A 202 13.05 17.80 12.33
N LYS A 203 12.64 18.69 13.25
CA LYS A 203 13.09 18.72 14.65
C LYS A 203 12.16 17.88 15.54
N HIS A 204 12.63 17.47 16.72
CA HIS A 204 11.83 16.69 17.68
C HIS A 204 11.26 15.41 17.06
N THR A 205 12.17 14.64 16.45
CA THR A 205 11.83 13.44 15.71
C THR A 205 12.02 12.22 16.61
N VAL A 206 11.06 11.30 16.59
CA VAL A 206 11.21 9.96 17.16
C VAL A 206 11.15 8.91 16.04
N MET A 207 11.76 7.76 16.28
CA MET A 207 11.78 6.66 15.32
C MET A 207 11.32 5.37 15.98
N MET A 208 10.47 4.62 15.32
CA MET A 208 10.02 3.29 15.73
C MET A 208 10.42 2.27 14.68
N ILE A 209 10.92 1.12 15.13
CA ILE A 209 11.33 0.01 14.27
C ILE A 209 10.32 -1.12 14.43
N GLN A 210 9.82 -1.60 13.29
CA GLN A 210 8.87 -2.70 13.19
C GLN A 210 9.45 -3.85 12.37
N ASN A 211 8.95 -5.07 12.59
CA ASN A 211 9.35 -6.30 11.89
C ASN A 211 10.84 -6.65 12.06
N ALA A 212 11.49 -6.11 13.10
CA ALA A 212 12.87 -6.40 13.45
C ALA A 212 12.95 -7.39 14.63
N LEU A 213 12.58 -8.64 14.40
CA LEU A 213 12.50 -9.68 15.45
C LEU A 213 13.77 -9.79 16.30
N ALA A 214 14.93 -9.66 15.66
CA ALA A 214 16.22 -9.76 16.34
C ALA A 214 16.48 -8.56 17.27
N LEU A 215 16.02 -7.35 16.90
CA LEU A 215 16.06 -6.17 17.77
C LEU A 215 15.03 -6.27 18.89
N ASN A 216 13.85 -6.83 18.62
CA ASN A 216 12.84 -7.07 19.67
C ASN A 216 13.39 -8.01 20.74
N LYS A 217 14.09 -9.09 20.36
CA LYS A 217 14.71 -10.00 21.33
C LYS A 217 15.80 -9.34 22.19
N LEU A 218 16.42 -8.25 21.71
CA LEU A 218 17.44 -7.51 22.45
C LEU A 218 16.84 -6.47 23.38
N PHE A 219 15.89 -5.67 22.88
CA PHE A 219 15.45 -4.46 23.58
C PHE A 219 14.01 -4.50 24.08
N LEU A 220 13.19 -5.45 23.64
CA LEU A 220 11.79 -5.53 24.03
C LEU A 220 11.61 -6.48 25.23
N PRO A 221 11.22 -5.97 26.42
CA PRO A 221 10.98 -6.82 27.57
C PRO A 221 9.80 -7.77 27.35
N HIS A 222 9.84 -8.94 27.98
CA HIS A 222 8.75 -9.91 27.92
C HIS A 222 7.40 -9.29 28.33
N GLY A 223 6.37 -9.50 27.49
CA GLY A 223 5.01 -9.00 27.73
C GLY A 223 4.80 -7.51 27.43
N LYS A 224 5.79 -6.83 26.87
CA LYS A 224 5.65 -5.46 26.34
C LYS A 224 5.54 -5.50 24.82
N GLN A 225 4.70 -4.62 24.27
CA GLN A 225 4.55 -4.46 22.82
C GLN A 225 5.48 -3.40 22.23
N ILE A 226 5.93 -2.46 23.07
CA ILE A 226 6.85 -1.38 22.71
C ILE A 226 7.89 -1.19 23.81
N ALA A 227 9.12 -0.87 23.41
CA ALA A 227 10.18 -0.42 24.32
C ALA A 227 11.01 0.68 23.68
N GLU A 228 11.49 1.60 24.51
CA GLU A 228 12.51 2.56 24.13
C GLU A 228 13.87 1.88 24.10
N VAL A 229 14.65 2.16 23.04
CA VAL A 229 16.02 1.72 22.87
C VAL A 229 16.94 2.90 23.17
N PRO A 230 17.75 2.85 24.24
CA PRO A 230 18.72 3.89 24.51
C PRO A 230 19.70 4.01 23.33
N LEU A 231 19.80 5.20 22.74
CA LEU A 231 20.64 5.43 21.55
C LEU A 231 22.13 5.08 21.79
N ALA A 232 22.62 5.28 23.01
CA ALA A 232 23.97 4.88 23.40
C ALA A 232 24.14 3.35 23.40
N GLU A 233 23.18 2.62 23.97
CA GLU A 233 23.19 1.16 24.01
C GLU A 233 23.10 0.57 22.60
N PHE A 234 22.24 1.14 21.75
CA PHE A 234 22.14 0.75 20.34
C PHE A 234 23.46 0.92 19.60
N HIS A 235 24.19 2.01 19.85
CA HIS A 235 25.50 2.24 19.26
C HIS A 235 26.55 1.23 19.74
N ASP A 236 26.59 0.97 21.05
CA ASP A 236 27.54 0.02 21.64
C ASP A 236 27.31 -1.40 21.14
N ASP A 237 26.06 -1.86 21.08
CA ASP A 237 25.71 -3.17 20.58
C ASP A 237 25.99 -3.33 19.09
N TYR A 238 25.77 -2.27 18.30
CA TYR A 238 26.20 -2.25 16.91
C TYR A 238 27.70 -2.52 16.74
N GLN A 239 28.55 -1.88 17.55
CA GLN A 239 30.01 -2.11 17.52
C GLN A 239 30.36 -3.54 17.97
N LYS A 240 29.67 -4.08 18.98
CA LYS A 240 29.87 -5.46 19.43
C LYS A 240 29.50 -6.48 18.36
N ILE A 241 28.39 -6.27 17.63
CA ILE A 241 27.92 -7.17 16.56
C ILE A 241 28.89 -7.17 15.36
N LEU A 242 29.54 -6.03 15.09
CA LEU A 242 30.57 -5.92 14.05
C LEU A 242 31.91 -6.54 14.46
N SER A 243 32.15 -6.77 15.76
CA SER A 243 33.41 -7.32 16.26
C SER A 243 33.61 -8.79 15.87
N PRO A 244 34.84 -9.23 15.57
CA PRO A 244 35.17 -10.64 15.33
C PRO A 244 34.86 -11.56 16.53
N ALA A 245 34.84 -11.03 17.75
CA ALA A 245 34.51 -11.75 18.99
C ALA A 245 32.98 -11.81 19.19
N LYS A 246 32.29 -12.49 18.29
CA LYS A 246 30.81 -12.61 18.24
C LYS A 246 30.19 -13.33 19.45
N ASP A 247 31.00 -14.00 20.26
CA ASP A 247 30.54 -15.02 21.20
C ASP A 247 29.74 -14.50 22.40
N GLY A 248 29.94 -13.24 22.84
CA GLY A 248 29.34 -12.74 24.08
C GLY A 248 27.86 -12.32 23.95
N LEU A 249 27.52 -11.62 22.87
CA LEU A 249 26.17 -11.10 22.64
C LEU A 249 25.24 -12.20 22.11
N VAL A 250 25.76 -13.03 21.19
CA VAL A 250 24.99 -14.02 20.43
C VAL A 250 24.58 -15.22 21.29
N LYS A 251 25.44 -15.65 22.24
CA LYS A 251 25.14 -16.78 23.12
C LYS A 251 24.00 -16.51 24.12
N ASN A 252 23.71 -15.24 24.42
CA ASN A 252 22.68 -14.86 25.39
C ASN A 252 21.29 -14.65 24.74
N ILE A 253 21.26 -14.45 23.42
CA ILE A 253 20.03 -14.22 22.68
C ILE A 253 19.57 -15.59 22.17
N LYS A 254 18.40 -16.06 22.60
CA LYS A 254 17.78 -17.31 22.09
C LYS A 254 17.27 -17.12 20.66
N ILE A 255 18.17 -16.90 19.71
CA ILE A 255 17.92 -16.81 18.26
C ILE A 255 18.44 -18.07 17.57
N ASP A 256 17.69 -18.54 16.58
CA ASP A 256 18.18 -19.59 15.68
C ASP A 256 19.20 -19.01 14.68
N ASP A 257 19.88 -19.89 13.94
CA ASP A 257 20.93 -19.51 13.01
C ASP A 257 20.43 -18.57 11.90
N GLN A 258 19.21 -18.80 11.38
CA GLN A 258 18.62 -17.97 10.34
C GLN A 258 18.31 -16.55 10.85
N GLN A 259 17.76 -16.42 12.05
CA GLN A 259 17.52 -15.13 12.69
C GLN A 259 18.83 -14.41 13.04
N PHE A 260 19.88 -15.15 13.39
CA PHE A 260 21.19 -14.56 13.64
C PHE A 260 21.83 -14.02 12.37
N GLU A 261 21.69 -14.70 11.23
CA GLU A 261 22.15 -14.19 9.93
C GLU A 261 21.49 -12.85 9.56
N LEU A 262 20.23 -12.67 9.96
CA LEU A 262 19.43 -11.46 9.72
C LEU A 262 19.66 -10.33 10.75
N LEU A 263 20.37 -10.60 11.86
CA LEU A 263 20.63 -9.61 12.91
C LEU A 263 21.47 -8.44 12.40
N LEU A 264 22.63 -8.73 11.80
CA LEU A 264 23.56 -7.70 11.34
C LEU A 264 22.96 -6.81 10.24
N PRO A 265 22.34 -7.35 9.17
CA PRO A 265 21.64 -6.52 8.19
C PRO A 265 20.61 -5.55 8.79
N ASN A 266 19.74 -6.02 9.69
CA ASN A 266 18.76 -5.18 10.38
C ASN A 266 19.41 -4.02 11.13
N TYR A 267 20.49 -4.32 11.87
CA TYR A 267 21.27 -3.31 12.58
C TYR A 267 21.88 -2.27 11.64
N LEU A 268 22.43 -2.70 10.49
CA LEU A 268 23.08 -1.81 9.54
C LEU A 268 22.09 -0.83 8.89
N VAL A 269 20.93 -1.32 8.45
CA VAL A 269 19.87 -0.47 7.88
C VAL A 269 19.33 0.50 8.95
N THR A 270 19.05 -0.01 10.15
CA THR A 270 18.57 0.81 11.27
C THR A 270 19.58 1.89 11.64
N ALA A 271 20.85 1.53 11.85
CA ALA A 271 21.90 2.47 12.25
C ALA A 271 22.12 3.57 11.21
N ARG A 272 22.07 3.23 9.91
CA ARG A 272 22.18 4.23 8.86
C ARG A 272 20.99 5.18 8.85
N THR A 273 19.77 4.67 9.01
CA THR A 273 18.56 5.49 9.08
C THR A 273 18.56 6.39 10.33
N VAL A 274 18.97 5.88 11.49
CA VAL A 274 19.16 6.67 12.72
C VAL A 274 20.17 7.79 12.50
N ARG A 275 21.28 7.53 11.78
CA ARG A 275 22.28 8.55 11.46
C ARG A 275 21.72 9.65 10.54
N LEU A 276 20.84 9.32 9.61
CA LEU A 276 20.22 10.28 8.68
C LEU A 276 19.14 11.13 9.34
N ILE A 277 18.30 10.51 10.17
CA ILE A 277 17.15 11.16 10.81
C ILE A 277 17.55 11.90 12.11
N GLN A 278 18.56 11.38 12.82
CA GLN A 278 18.99 11.86 14.14
C GLN A 278 17.82 11.95 15.13
N PRO A 279 17.06 10.86 15.35
CA PRO A 279 15.90 10.90 16.23
C PRO A 279 16.33 11.16 17.69
N ALA A 280 15.49 11.89 18.42
CA ALA A 280 15.63 12.12 19.86
C ALA A 280 15.26 10.88 20.70
N GLY A 281 14.47 9.96 20.14
CA GLY A 281 14.11 8.71 20.77
C GLY A 281 13.94 7.60 19.73
N LEU A 282 14.39 6.40 20.09
CA LEU A 282 14.32 5.20 19.26
C LEU A 282 13.48 4.15 19.98
N TYR A 283 12.58 3.50 19.26
CA TYR A 283 11.65 2.51 19.83
C TYR A 283 11.62 1.25 18.97
N VAL A 284 11.36 0.11 19.59
CA VAL A 284 11.08 -1.16 18.91
C VAL A 284 9.67 -1.63 19.27
N THR A 285 9.02 -2.33 18.34
CA THR A 285 7.67 -2.90 18.55
C THR A 285 7.58 -4.34 18.06
N ASP A 286 6.84 -5.20 18.78
CA ASP A 286 6.51 -6.56 18.34
C ASP A 286 5.28 -6.67 17.44
N ILE A 287 4.54 -5.56 17.29
CA ILE A 287 3.41 -5.48 16.36
C ILE A 287 3.91 -5.84 14.95
N SER A 288 3.30 -6.86 14.39
CA SER A 288 3.65 -7.48 13.12
C SER A 288 2.59 -7.21 12.05
N THR A 289 2.91 -7.56 10.81
CA THR A 289 1.95 -7.53 9.70
C THR A 289 0.70 -8.37 9.98
N MET A 290 0.85 -9.51 10.66
CA MET A 290 -0.26 -10.37 11.08
C MET A 290 -1.23 -9.64 12.04
N ASP A 291 -0.74 -8.72 12.89
CA ASP A 291 -1.60 -7.88 13.73
C ASP A 291 -2.48 -6.96 12.91
N GLY A 292 -1.89 -6.31 11.89
CA GLY A 292 -2.63 -5.53 10.90
C GLY A 292 -3.70 -6.34 10.17
N ILE A 293 -3.33 -7.47 9.56
CA ILE A 293 -4.25 -8.32 8.78
C ILE A 293 -5.40 -8.82 9.66
N SER A 294 -5.09 -9.30 10.87
CA SER A 294 -6.07 -9.94 11.75
C SER A 294 -7.04 -8.99 12.44
N HIS A 295 -6.67 -7.71 12.59
CA HIS A 295 -7.57 -6.66 13.06
C HIS A 295 -8.24 -5.89 11.90
N GLY A 296 -7.69 -6.02 10.69
CA GLY A 296 -8.11 -5.30 9.49
C GLY A 296 -8.93 -6.16 8.54
N ILE A 297 -8.32 -6.52 7.41
CA ILE A 297 -9.06 -7.19 6.31
C ILE A 297 -9.58 -8.56 6.70
N GLY A 298 -8.86 -9.32 7.53
CA GLY A 298 -9.22 -10.69 7.89
C GLY A 298 -10.53 -10.80 8.68
N VAL A 299 -10.99 -9.67 9.23
CA VAL A 299 -12.24 -9.56 9.99
C VAL A 299 -13.19 -8.50 9.41
N ASN A 300 -12.89 -7.96 8.22
CA ASN A 300 -13.64 -6.90 7.56
C ASN A 300 -13.89 -5.65 8.43
N ASN A 301 -12.88 -5.21 9.19
CA ASN A 301 -13.03 -4.09 10.11
C ASN A 301 -13.21 -2.75 9.37
N ASP A 302 -14.39 -2.13 9.52
CA ASP A 302 -14.72 -0.85 8.89
C ASP A 302 -13.88 0.33 9.41
N GLN A 303 -13.43 0.30 10.67
CA GLN A 303 -12.54 1.33 11.20
C GLN A 303 -11.18 1.27 10.51
N THR A 304 -10.60 0.07 10.40
CA THR A 304 -9.35 -0.16 9.67
C THR A 304 -9.49 0.29 8.21
N ARG A 305 -10.58 -0.11 7.53
CA ARG A 305 -10.85 0.31 6.14
C ARG A 305 -10.92 1.85 6.00
N ARG A 306 -11.59 2.54 6.93
CA ARG A 306 -11.66 4.02 6.92
C ARG A 306 -10.30 4.67 7.12
N GLN A 307 -9.48 4.15 8.02
CA GLN A 307 -8.13 4.67 8.24
C GLN A 307 -7.24 4.47 7.02
N ILE A 308 -7.26 3.29 6.41
CA ILE A 308 -6.51 3.00 5.19
C ILE A 308 -6.96 3.90 4.05
N ASN A 309 -8.27 4.08 3.86
CA ASN A 309 -8.78 5.03 2.86
C ASN A 309 -8.35 6.48 3.15
N GLY A 310 -8.15 6.85 4.42
CA GLY A 310 -7.55 8.13 4.79
C GLY A 310 -6.08 8.24 4.38
N MET A 311 -5.29 7.18 4.59
CA MET A 311 -3.89 7.10 4.16
C MET A 311 -3.75 7.17 2.63
N ILE A 312 -4.61 6.45 1.90
CA ILE A 312 -4.64 6.49 0.42
C ILE A 312 -4.92 7.91 -0.08
N ARG A 313 -5.93 8.60 0.48
CA ARG A 313 -6.24 10.00 0.12
C ARG A 313 -5.08 10.93 0.42
N THR A 314 -4.47 10.79 1.60
CA THR A 314 -3.32 11.62 2.00
C THR A 314 -2.13 11.40 1.07
N ALA A 315 -1.86 10.16 0.66
CA ALA A 315 -0.82 9.86 -0.30
C ALA A 315 -1.09 10.49 -1.68
N ALA A 316 -2.33 10.42 -2.16
CA ALA A 316 -2.74 11.04 -3.41
C ALA A 316 -2.61 12.57 -3.37
N ASP A 317 -3.09 13.21 -2.30
CA ASP A 317 -3.00 14.66 -2.12
C ASP A 317 -1.55 15.14 -2.07
N ASN A 318 -0.68 14.39 -1.39
CA ASN A 318 0.75 14.70 -1.31
C ASN A 318 1.48 14.55 -2.64
N ILE A 319 1.07 13.61 -3.50
CA ILE A 319 1.59 13.48 -4.86
C ILE A 319 1.07 14.63 -5.73
N SER A 320 -0.21 14.94 -5.64
CA SER A 320 -0.85 16.07 -6.32
C SER A 320 -0.11 17.39 -6.04
N GLU A 321 0.19 17.67 -4.76
CA GLU A 321 0.97 18.84 -4.35
C GLU A 321 2.42 18.78 -4.86
N ARG A 322 3.10 17.64 -4.73
CA ARG A 322 4.49 17.46 -5.17
C ARG A 322 4.67 17.76 -6.67
N TYR A 323 3.70 17.39 -7.49
CA TYR A 323 3.72 17.60 -8.94
C TYR A 323 3.00 18.90 -9.38
N GLY A 324 2.58 19.74 -8.42
CA GLY A 324 2.06 21.07 -8.71
C GLY A 324 0.71 21.09 -9.42
N VAL A 325 -0.17 20.14 -9.11
CA VAL A 325 -1.55 20.13 -9.64
C VAL A 325 -2.33 21.33 -9.10
N ASP A 326 -3.12 21.96 -9.96
CA ASP A 326 -4.02 23.05 -9.55
C ASP A 326 -5.10 22.51 -8.59
N SER A 327 -5.10 23.01 -7.36
CA SER A 327 -5.99 22.50 -6.31
C SER A 327 -7.46 22.83 -6.59
N ALA A 328 -7.77 23.97 -7.21
CA ALA A 328 -9.15 24.37 -7.48
C ALA A 328 -9.78 23.45 -8.54
N HIS A 329 -9.03 23.16 -9.61
CA HIS A 329 -9.42 22.20 -10.62
C HIS A 329 -9.54 20.79 -10.05
N ARG A 330 -8.53 20.32 -9.30
CA ARG A 330 -8.54 19.00 -8.66
C ARG A 330 -9.78 18.79 -7.80
N ASP A 331 -10.09 19.78 -6.95
CA ASP A 331 -11.22 19.71 -6.03
C ASP A 331 -12.55 19.74 -6.80
N PHE A 332 -12.66 20.55 -7.86
CA PHE A 332 -13.80 20.57 -8.78
C PHE A 332 -14.03 19.19 -9.42
N VAL A 333 -12.99 18.63 -10.05
CA VAL A 333 -13.08 17.36 -10.77
C VAL A 333 -13.41 16.24 -9.80
N THR A 334 -12.72 16.17 -8.66
CA THR A 334 -13.00 15.16 -7.63
C THR A 334 -14.44 15.24 -7.12
N GLN A 335 -14.94 16.43 -6.80
CA GLN A 335 -16.31 16.62 -6.33
C GLN A 335 -17.33 16.14 -7.36
N PHE A 336 -17.22 16.60 -8.61
CA PHE A 336 -18.22 16.29 -9.63
C PHE A 336 -18.09 14.86 -10.18
N SER A 337 -16.89 14.25 -10.19
CA SER A 337 -16.70 12.84 -10.53
C SER A 337 -17.41 11.93 -9.53
N LEU A 338 -17.27 12.22 -8.23
CA LEU A 338 -17.98 11.49 -7.19
C LEU A 338 -19.50 11.72 -7.25
N GLN A 339 -19.93 12.94 -7.55
CA GLN A 339 -21.35 13.24 -7.73
C GLN A 339 -21.95 12.46 -8.92
N LEU A 340 -21.25 12.42 -10.06
CA LEU A 340 -21.69 11.63 -11.22
C LEU A 340 -21.73 10.15 -10.89
N PHE A 341 -20.68 9.61 -10.28
CA PHE A 341 -20.62 8.21 -9.88
C PHE A 341 -21.83 7.84 -9.00
N ASP A 342 -22.09 8.61 -7.95
CA ASP A 342 -23.18 8.29 -7.01
C ASP A 342 -24.57 8.35 -7.68
N GLN A 343 -24.79 9.28 -8.61
CA GLN A 343 -26.06 9.40 -9.35
C GLN A 343 -26.21 8.38 -10.48
N LEU A 344 -25.11 7.87 -11.04
CA LEU A 344 -25.09 6.90 -12.13
C LEU A 344 -25.01 5.45 -11.64
N ARG A 345 -25.08 5.21 -10.32
CA ARG A 345 -24.98 3.87 -9.71
C ARG A 345 -25.87 2.79 -10.36
N PRO A 346 -27.14 3.07 -10.72
CA PRO A 346 -27.99 2.09 -11.41
C PRO A 346 -27.47 1.68 -12.80
N ILE A 347 -26.70 2.54 -13.46
CA ILE A 347 -26.17 2.37 -14.81
C ILE A 347 -24.84 1.61 -14.76
N HIS A 348 -23.84 2.12 -14.02
CA HIS A 348 -22.49 1.55 -14.08
C HIS A 348 -22.30 0.29 -13.23
N ARG A 349 -23.13 0.09 -12.19
CA ARG A 349 -23.12 -1.08 -11.29
C ARG A 349 -21.77 -1.33 -10.59
N LEU A 350 -21.04 -0.27 -10.28
CA LEU A 350 -19.76 -0.34 -9.54
C LEU A 350 -20.01 -0.11 -8.03
N GLY A 351 -19.07 -0.56 -7.20
CA GLY A 351 -19.14 -0.53 -5.75
C GLY A 351 -18.38 0.63 -5.11
N GLN A 352 -18.22 0.56 -3.79
CA GLN A 352 -17.48 1.57 -3.02
C GLN A 352 -15.97 1.56 -3.31
N HIS A 353 -15.43 0.41 -3.71
CA HIS A 353 -14.02 0.27 -4.06
C HIS A 353 -13.70 1.08 -5.32
N GLU A 354 -14.46 0.91 -6.40
CA GLU A 354 -14.25 1.69 -7.62
C GLU A 354 -14.56 3.18 -7.43
N ARG A 355 -15.48 3.52 -6.51
CA ARG A 355 -15.70 4.91 -6.11
C ARG A 355 -14.45 5.52 -5.49
N LEU A 356 -13.72 4.78 -4.65
CA LEU A 356 -12.44 5.20 -4.11
C LEU A 356 -11.40 5.34 -5.22
N LEU A 357 -11.31 4.37 -6.14
CA LEU A 357 -10.36 4.45 -7.26
C LEU A 357 -10.62 5.69 -8.14
N LEU A 358 -11.88 6.03 -8.40
CA LEU A 358 -12.25 7.26 -9.11
C LEU A 358 -11.85 8.51 -8.33
N GLU A 359 -12.13 8.54 -7.01
CA GLU A 359 -11.72 9.65 -6.14
C GLU A 359 -10.22 9.89 -6.19
N ILE A 360 -9.43 8.81 -6.17
CA ILE A 360 -7.98 8.92 -6.20
C ILE A 360 -7.53 9.33 -7.59
N ALA A 361 -8.04 8.71 -8.66
CA ALA A 361 -7.71 9.10 -10.02
C ALA A 361 -7.98 10.59 -10.28
N SER A 362 -9.13 11.14 -9.86
CA SER A 362 -9.46 12.56 -10.03
C SER A 362 -8.60 13.52 -9.21
N ARG A 363 -7.86 13.03 -8.20
CA ARG A 363 -6.94 13.87 -7.41
C ARG A 363 -5.58 14.03 -8.06
N ILE A 364 -5.21 13.10 -8.94
CA ILE A 364 -3.84 12.95 -9.48
C ILE A 364 -3.80 12.68 -10.99
N ASP A 365 -4.92 12.82 -11.71
CA ASP A 365 -5.02 12.65 -13.16
C ASP A 365 -4.16 13.64 -13.95
N ASP A 366 -3.90 14.83 -13.40
CA ASP A 366 -3.18 15.92 -14.05
C ASP A 366 -1.71 16.09 -13.64
N ILE A 367 -1.15 15.17 -12.83
CA ILE A 367 0.25 15.27 -12.35
C ILE A 367 1.29 15.25 -13.48
N GLY A 368 0.94 14.71 -14.65
CA GLY A 368 1.78 14.65 -15.82
C GLY A 368 2.09 16.00 -16.47
N ASN A 369 1.32 17.05 -16.16
CA ASN A 369 1.61 18.42 -16.60
C ASN A 369 2.96 18.92 -16.09
N PHE A 370 3.43 18.38 -14.95
CA PHE A 370 4.78 18.62 -14.44
C PHE A 370 5.89 18.25 -15.44
N ILE A 371 5.68 17.19 -16.23
CA ILE A 371 6.64 16.75 -17.27
C ILE A 371 6.43 17.58 -18.53
N ASN A 372 5.21 17.55 -19.08
CA ASN A 372 4.82 18.32 -20.27
C ASN A 372 3.31 18.34 -20.41
N GLN A 373 2.74 19.49 -20.78
CA GLN A 373 1.32 19.61 -21.10
C GLN A 373 0.92 18.72 -22.28
N ARG A 374 1.78 18.60 -23.30
CA ARG A 374 1.54 17.73 -24.45
C ARG A 374 1.67 16.27 -24.01
N GLY A 375 0.56 15.54 -24.03
CA GLY A 375 0.54 14.14 -23.60
C GLY A 375 0.57 13.96 -22.09
N HIS A 376 0.20 14.98 -21.31
CA HIS A 376 0.16 14.94 -19.83
C HIS A 376 -0.54 13.68 -19.30
N TYR A 377 -1.64 13.24 -19.89
CA TYR A 377 -2.35 12.02 -19.48
C TYR A 377 -1.45 10.75 -19.50
N ARG A 378 -0.58 10.58 -20.50
CA ARG A 378 0.42 9.48 -20.54
C ARG A 378 1.50 9.68 -19.47
N HIS A 379 1.90 10.92 -19.24
CA HIS A 379 2.88 11.27 -18.21
C HIS A 379 2.32 11.05 -16.79
N SER A 380 1.03 11.33 -16.55
CA SER A 380 0.33 11.03 -15.31
C SER A 380 0.32 9.53 -15.05
N ALA A 381 -0.11 8.74 -16.05
CA ALA A 381 -0.09 7.29 -15.99
C ALA A 381 1.33 6.76 -15.69
N TYR A 382 2.35 7.30 -16.36
CA TYR A 382 3.75 6.94 -16.12
C TYR A 382 4.21 7.23 -14.68
N ILE A 383 3.89 8.42 -14.15
CA ILE A 383 4.25 8.80 -12.77
C ILE A 383 3.54 7.89 -11.76
N MET A 384 2.25 7.59 -11.99
CA MET A 384 1.47 6.69 -11.13
C MET A 384 2.00 5.26 -11.16
N GLU A 385 2.33 4.72 -12.33
CA GLU A 385 2.96 3.40 -12.48
C GLU A 385 4.31 3.34 -11.75
N ALA A 386 5.08 4.43 -11.78
CA ALA A 386 6.36 4.53 -11.09
C ALA A 386 6.22 4.82 -9.57
N THR A 387 5.03 5.21 -9.11
CA THR A 387 4.77 5.64 -7.72
C THR A 387 3.49 4.99 -7.17
N PRO A 388 3.48 3.67 -6.93
CA PRO A 388 2.32 3.01 -6.33
C PRO A 388 1.94 3.62 -4.99
N LEU A 389 0.63 3.76 -4.74
CA LEU A 389 0.10 4.33 -3.51
C LEU A 389 -0.02 3.28 -2.41
N ILE A 390 0.35 3.67 -1.20
CA ILE A 390 0.14 2.87 0.01
C ILE A 390 -1.34 2.49 0.15
N GLY A 391 -1.61 1.28 0.64
CA GLY A 391 -2.97 0.77 0.87
C GLY A 391 -3.68 0.21 -0.38
N LEU A 392 -3.14 0.42 -1.58
CA LEU A 392 -3.72 -0.09 -2.83
C LEU A 392 -2.97 -1.32 -3.34
N SER A 393 -3.73 -2.26 -3.92
CA SER A 393 -3.14 -3.40 -4.65
C SER A 393 -2.44 -2.94 -5.93
N ASP A 394 -1.62 -3.81 -6.52
CA ASP A 394 -0.98 -3.52 -7.82
C ASP A 394 -2.04 -3.30 -8.91
N LYS A 395 -3.13 -4.07 -8.85
CA LYS A 395 -4.28 -3.91 -9.72
C LYS A 395 -4.95 -2.55 -9.56
N ASP A 396 -5.18 -2.11 -8.33
CA ASP A 396 -5.82 -0.82 -8.07
C ASP A 396 -4.97 0.36 -8.54
N ASN A 397 -3.66 0.31 -8.28
CA ASN A 397 -2.71 1.28 -8.80
C ASN A 397 -2.71 1.30 -10.34
N ARG A 398 -2.79 0.12 -10.97
CA ARG A 398 -2.88 0.01 -12.42
C ARG A 398 -4.18 0.62 -12.96
N ILE A 399 -5.33 0.34 -12.33
CA ILE A 399 -6.62 0.93 -12.72
C ILE A 399 -6.53 2.46 -12.64
N ILE A 400 -6.01 3.02 -11.56
CA ILE A 400 -5.87 4.47 -11.41
C ILE A 400 -4.97 5.07 -12.49
N ALA A 401 -3.81 4.44 -12.76
CA ALA A 401 -2.89 4.88 -13.81
C ALA A 401 -3.55 4.90 -15.20
N GLU A 402 -4.30 3.85 -15.54
CA GLU A 402 -4.99 3.77 -16.82
C GLU A 402 -6.19 4.73 -16.90
N VAL A 403 -6.92 4.94 -15.80
CA VAL A 403 -7.97 5.98 -15.75
C VAL A 403 -7.37 7.36 -16.01
N ALA A 404 -6.21 7.67 -15.44
CA ALA A 404 -5.49 8.90 -15.73
C ALA A 404 -4.96 8.95 -17.18
N ARG A 405 -4.52 7.83 -17.77
CA ARG A 405 -4.16 7.79 -19.19
C ARG A 405 -5.34 8.18 -20.09
N TYR A 406 -6.52 7.69 -19.72
CA TYR A 406 -7.74 7.79 -20.51
C TYR A 406 -8.72 8.84 -20.00
N HIS A 407 -8.28 9.85 -19.24
CA HIS A 407 -9.17 10.94 -18.81
C HIS A 407 -9.30 12.04 -19.88
N SER A 408 -8.24 12.29 -20.67
CA SER A 408 -8.18 13.44 -21.60
C SER A 408 -8.38 13.07 -23.08
N ALA A 409 -7.32 12.89 -23.87
CA ALA A 409 -7.42 12.75 -25.33
C ALA A 409 -7.52 11.29 -25.84
N GLU A 410 -7.00 10.31 -25.11
CA GLU A 410 -6.98 8.91 -25.56
C GLU A 410 -8.19 8.13 -25.09
N SER A 411 -8.90 7.43 -25.96
CA SER A 411 -9.94 6.50 -25.53
C SER A 411 -9.39 5.08 -25.34
N PRO A 412 -9.88 4.33 -24.34
CA PRO A 412 -9.72 2.88 -24.29
C PRO A 412 -10.25 2.27 -25.59
N ASP A 413 -9.35 1.69 -26.39
CA ASP A 413 -9.68 1.12 -27.70
C ASP A 413 -8.93 -0.21 -27.89
N ILE A 414 -9.67 -1.27 -28.22
CA ILE A 414 -9.12 -2.61 -28.45
C ILE A 414 -8.16 -2.67 -29.64
N SER A 415 -8.26 -1.72 -30.57
CA SER A 415 -7.29 -1.57 -31.67
C SER A 415 -5.90 -1.21 -31.14
N GLN A 416 -5.82 -0.52 -30.00
CA GLN A 416 -4.58 -0.16 -29.35
C GLN A 416 -4.01 -1.36 -28.58
N ALA A 417 -2.78 -1.74 -28.92
CA ALA A 417 -2.11 -2.86 -28.27
C ALA A 417 -2.03 -2.67 -26.75
N HIS A 418 -1.78 -1.45 -26.26
CA HIS A 418 -1.67 -1.18 -24.83
C HIS A 418 -2.93 -1.58 -24.06
N TYR A 419 -4.10 -1.09 -24.48
CA TYR A 419 -5.37 -1.37 -23.80
C TYR A 419 -5.77 -2.85 -23.92
N ARG A 420 -5.60 -3.44 -25.11
CA ARG A 420 -5.96 -4.84 -25.39
C ARG A 420 -5.19 -5.87 -24.57
N HIS A 421 -3.99 -5.54 -24.10
CA HIS A 421 -3.19 -6.43 -23.25
C HIS A 421 -3.40 -6.20 -21.74
N LEU A 422 -4.30 -5.28 -21.34
CA LEU A 422 -4.73 -5.20 -19.95
C LEU A 422 -5.60 -6.41 -19.61
N ASP A 423 -5.50 -6.90 -18.37
CA ASP A 423 -6.35 -7.97 -17.87
C ASP A 423 -7.84 -7.56 -17.88
N ASP A 424 -8.75 -8.51 -18.14
CA ASP A 424 -10.18 -8.25 -18.28
C ASP A 424 -10.80 -7.57 -17.04
N ASP A 425 -10.31 -7.92 -15.85
CA ASP A 425 -10.75 -7.35 -14.57
C ASP A 425 -10.20 -5.93 -14.31
N ILE A 426 -9.31 -5.44 -15.16
CA ILE A 426 -8.82 -4.05 -15.21
C ILE A 426 -9.54 -3.26 -16.30
N GLN A 427 -9.71 -3.83 -17.50
CA GLN A 427 -10.29 -3.15 -18.66
C GLN A 427 -11.65 -2.49 -18.35
N MET A 428 -12.58 -3.28 -17.79
CA MET A 428 -13.95 -2.79 -17.58
C MET A 428 -14.05 -1.69 -16.51
N PRO A 429 -13.42 -1.81 -15.32
CA PRO A 429 -13.31 -0.68 -14.39
C PRO A 429 -12.67 0.56 -15.03
N VAL A 430 -11.57 0.42 -15.76
CA VAL A 430 -10.89 1.54 -16.42
C VAL A 430 -11.82 2.27 -17.38
N ALA A 431 -12.47 1.56 -18.29
CA ALA A 431 -13.36 2.17 -19.28
C ALA A 431 -14.51 2.96 -18.63
N LYS A 432 -15.15 2.37 -17.61
CA LYS A 432 -16.25 3.00 -16.87
C LYS A 432 -15.79 4.23 -16.08
N LEU A 433 -14.71 4.11 -15.32
CA LEU A 433 -14.21 5.21 -14.50
C LEU A 433 -13.65 6.35 -15.37
N ALA A 434 -12.90 6.04 -16.42
CA ALA A 434 -12.38 7.01 -17.38
C ALA A 434 -13.51 7.76 -18.09
N ALA A 435 -14.59 7.08 -18.48
CA ALA A 435 -15.77 7.72 -19.08
C ALA A 435 -16.40 8.79 -18.16
N ILE A 436 -16.52 8.49 -16.86
CA ILE A 436 -17.04 9.44 -15.87
C ILE A 436 -16.07 10.61 -15.70
N LEU A 437 -14.78 10.32 -15.45
CA LEU A 437 -13.76 11.33 -15.20
C LEU A 437 -13.61 12.29 -16.37
N ARG A 438 -13.57 11.76 -17.60
CA ARG A 438 -13.48 12.52 -18.84
C ARG A 438 -14.63 13.49 -19.06
N LEU A 439 -15.86 13.10 -18.72
CA LEU A 439 -16.99 14.04 -18.78
C LEU A 439 -16.81 15.20 -17.80
N VAL A 440 -16.33 14.91 -16.59
CA VAL A 440 -16.17 15.92 -15.54
C VAL A 440 -15.00 16.85 -15.82
N ASP A 441 -13.87 16.34 -16.28
CA ASP A 441 -12.74 17.17 -16.72
C ASP A 441 -13.18 18.19 -17.79
N ALA A 442 -14.06 17.77 -18.73
CA ALA A 442 -14.64 18.67 -19.73
C ALA A 442 -15.54 19.79 -19.15
N LEU A 443 -16.08 19.61 -17.94
CA LEU A 443 -16.91 20.61 -17.26
C LEU A 443 -16.10 21.76 -16.66
N ASP A 444 -14.78 21.62 -16.58
CA ASP A 444 -13.85 22.66 -16.12
C ASP A 444 -12.65 22.81 -17.04
N ASP A 445 -12.88 22.68 -18.35
CA ASP A 445 -11.83 22.76 -19.37
C ASP A 445 -11.14 24.14 -19.37
N SER A 446 -11.87 25.22 -19.04
CA SER A 446 -11.31 26.57 -18.86
C SER A 446 -10.50 26.76 -17.58
N ARG A 447 -10.59 25.84 -16.61
CA ARG A 447 -10.00 25.95 -15.26
C ARG A 447 -10.52 27.14 -14.45
N LEU A 448 -11.71 27.65 -14.77
CA LEU A 448 -12.33 28.81 -14.10
C LEU A 448 -13.43 28.43 -13.10
N GLN A 449 -13.72 27.13 -12.92
CA GLN A 449 -14.74 26.60 -12.01
C GLN A 449 -16.11 27.30 -12.15
N LYS A 450 -16.51 27.55 -13.40
CA LYS A 450 -17.76 28.28 -13.73
C LYS A 450 -19.01 27.59 -13.20
N ILE A 451 -18.98 26.25 -13.08
CA ILE A 451 -20.12 25.42 -12.69
C ILE A 451 -20.12 25.22 -11.17
N SER A 452 -21.15 25.70 -10.49
CA SER A 452 -21.31 25.53 -9.03
C SER A 452 -22.12 24.29 -8.65
N LYS A 453 -22.98 23.80 -9.56
CA LYS A 453 -23.87 22.68 -9.31
C LYS A 453 -24.29 22.02 -10.61
N ILE A 454 -24.43 20.70 -10.58
CA ILE A 454 -25.05 19.91 -11.65
C ILE A 454 -26.23 19.09 -11.15
N LYS A 455 -27.19 18.82 -12.03
CA LYS A 455 -28.28 17.86 -11.82
C LYS A 455 -28.34 16.92 -13.02
N LEU A 456 -28.38 15.62 -12.75
CA LEU A 456 -28.48 14.59 -13.77
C LEU A 456 -29.92 14.12 -13.90
N THR A 457 -30.39 13.98 -15.14
CA THR A 457 -31.69 13.40 -15.47
C THR A 457 -31.49 12.44 -16.64
N LEU A 458 -31.78 11.16 -16.44
CA LEU A 458 -31.90 10.23 -17.55
C LEU A 458 -33.27 10.45 -18.23
N VAL A 459 -33.26 10.73 -19.52
CA VAL A 459 -34.46 10.95 -20.34
C VAL A 459 -34.57 9.77 -21.31
N GLY A 460 -35.66 9.02 -21.20
CA GLY A 460 -35.75 7.72 -21.87
C GLY A 460 -34.70 6.74 -21.34
N ASP A 461 -34.13 5.94 -22.23
CA ASP A 461 -33.12 4.92 -21.90
C ASP A 461 -31.73 5.22 -22.50
N ASP A 462 -31.59 6.30 -23.28
CA ASP A 462 -30.41 6.57 -24.11
C ASP A 462 -29.83 7.98 -23.96
N GLN A 463 -30.44 8.88 -23.18
CA GLN A 463 -29.96 10.25 -23.03
C GLN A 463 -29.80 10.70 -21.58
N LEU A 464 -28.60 11.15 -21.22
CA LEU A 464 -28.28 11.71 -19.90
C LEU A 464 -28.16 13.23 -19.99
N ILE A 465 -29.15 13.95 -19.48
CA ILE A 465 -29.12 15.41 -19.40
C ILE A 465 -28.35 15.83 -18.15
N ILE A 466 -27.23 16.55 -18.34
CA ILE A 466 -26.46 17.20 -17.29
C ILE A 466 -26.84 18.67 -17.28
N LYS A 467 -27.65 19.09 -16.31
CA LYS A 467 -28.06 20.50 -16.15
C LYS A 467 -27.13 21.22 -15.18
N ALA A 468 -26.30 22.12 -15.69
CA ALA A 468 -25.35 22.90 -14.93
C ALA A 468 -25.93 24.25 -14.49
N THR A 469 -25.59 24.67 -13.27
CA THR A 469 -25.77 26.03 -12.76
C THR A 469 -24.41 26.71 -12.80
N ALA A 470 -24.26 27.73 -13.65
CA ALA A 470 -23.01 28.44 -13.85
C ALA A 470 -23.13 29.92 -13.52
N ASN A 471 -22.00 30.55 -13.20
CA ASN A 471 -21.89 32.00 -12.96
C ASN A 471 -21.42 32.77 -14.20
N ASP A 472 -21.09 32.07 -15.29
CA ASP A 472 -20.59 32.61 -16.55
C ASP A 472 -21.01 31.67 -17.70
N ASP A 473 -20.83 32.10 -18.94
CA ASP A 473 -21.14 31.27 -20.11
C ASP A 473 -20.29 29.98 -20.14
N LEU A 474 -20.87 28.90 -20.66
CA LEU A 474 -20.23 27.58 -20.75
C LEU A 474 -19.82 27.24 -22.18
N VAL A 475 -19.37 28.21 -22.98
CA VAL A 475 -19.10 27.98 -24.41
C VAL A 475 -18.00 26.94 -24.62
N LEU A 476 -16.86 27.08 -23.92
CA LEU A 476 -15.74 26.15 -24.03
C LEU A 476 -16.10 24.79 -23.42
N GLU A 477 -16.73 24.78 -22.25
CA GLU A 477 -17.13 23.56 -21.55
C GLU A 477 -18.13 22.76 -22.39
N LYS A 478 -19.14 23.40 -23.01
CA LYS A 478 -20.08 22.72 -23.93
C LYS A 478 -19.37 22.13 -25.14
N TRP A 479 -18.41 22.86 -25.72
CA TRP A 479 -17.63 22.37 -26.85
C TRP A 479 -16.76 21.15 -26.45
N SER A 480 -15.95 21.28 -25.39
CA SER A 480 -15.09 20.21 -24.87
C SER A 480 -15.91 18.99 -24.46
N PHE A 481 -17.02 19.21 -23.74
CA PHE A 481 -17.95 18.16 -23.32
C PHE A 481 -18.48 17.37 -24.52
N SER A 482 -18.89 18.04 -25.59
CA SER A 482 -19.41 17.37 -26.80
C SER A 482 -18.36 16.45 -27.44
N GLN A 483 -17.09 16.86 -27.47
CA GLN A 483 -15.99 16.05 -28.02
C GLN A 483 -15.67 14.85 -27.12
N LYS A 484 -15.61 15.08 -25.80
CA LYS A 484 -15.26 14.08 -24.79
C LYS A 484 -16.40 13.09 -24.47
N SER A 485 -17.63 13.39 -24.89
CA SER A 485 -18.83 12.57 -24.66
C SER A 485 -18.82 11.20 -25.32
N GLN A 486 -18.03 11.01 -26.38
CA GLN A 486 -18.04 9.78 -27.18
C GLN A 486 -17.70 8.55 -26.34
N LEU A 487 -16.68 8.63 -25.46
CA LEU A 487 -16.31 7.49 -24.61
C LEU A 487 -17.46 7.06 -23.68
N PHE A 488 -18.18 8.02 -23.10
CA PHE A 488 -19.31 7.71 -22.23
C PHE A 488 -20.44 7.00 -23.00
N ARG A 489 -20.69 7.44 -24.24
CA ARG A 489 -21.65 6.78 -25.13
C ARG A 489 -21.23 5.36 -25.47
N ASP A 490 -19.96 5.15 -25.79
CA ASP A 490 -19.45 3.82 -26.18
C ASP A 490 -19.51 2.84 -25.00
N VAL A 491 -19.21 3.31 -23.78
CA VAL A 491 -19.15 2.46 -22.58
C VAL A 491 -20.53 2.19 -21.97
N TYR A 492 -21.42 3.19 -21.94
CA TYR A 492 -22.72 3.08 -21.26
C TYR A 492 -23.91 2.96 -22.21
N GLY A 493 -23.72 3.16 -23.51
CA GLY A 493 -24.81 3.22 -24.49
C GLY A 493 -25.70 4.44 -24.34
N ILE A 494 -25.29 5.44 -23.56
CA ILE A 494 -26.09 6.62 -23.21
C ILE A 494 -25.38 7.87 -23.72
N GLN A 495 -26.10 8.72 -24.45
CA GLN A 495 -25.61 10.02 -24.92
C GLN A 495 -25.70 11.08 -23.82
N PRO A 496 -24.58 11.59 -23.29
CA PRO A 496 -24.63 12.70 -22.36
C PRO A 496 -24.80 14.03 -23.10
N VAL A 497 -25.55 14.96 -22.51
CA VAL A 497 -25.80 16.31 -23.04
C VAL A 497 -25.69 17.35 -21.93
N LEU A 498 -24.78 18.31 -22.10
CA LEU A 498 -24.63 19.44 -21.17
C LEU A 498 -25.62 20.55 -21.53
N THR A 499 -26.46 20.94 -20.56
CA THR A 499 -27.41 22.04 -20.67
C THR A 499 -27.20 23.04 -19.54
N GLU A 500 -27.46 24.30 -19.81
CA GLU A 500 -27.32 25.37 -18.84
C GLU A 500 -28.69 25.70 -18.23
N ARG A 501 -28.71 25.95 -16.92
CA ARG A 501 -29.91 26.48 -16.27
C ARG A 501 -30.03 27.96 -16.61
N SER A 502 -31.00 28.31 -17.45
CA SER A 502 -31.43 29.69 -17.60
C SER A 502 -31.86 30.22 -16.23
N ASN A 503 -31.14 31.21 -15.70
CA ASN A 503 -31.65 32.03 -14.61
C ASN A 503 -32.78 32.87 -15.21
N HIS A 504 -34.03 32.49 -14.92
CA HIS A 504 -35.18 33.37 -15.06
C HIS A 504 -35.37 34.12 -13.75
#